data_AF-A0A350G464-F1
#
_entry.id   AF-A0A350G464-F1
#
_cell.length_a   1.000
_cell.length_b   1.000
_cell.length_c   1.000
_cell.angle_alpha   90.00
_cell.angle_beta   90.00
_cell.angle_gamma   90.00
#
_symmetry.space_group_name_H-M   'P 1'
#
loop_
_entity.id
_entity.type
_entity.pdbx_description
1 polymer ?
#
loop_
_entity_poly.entity_id
_entity_poly.type
_entity_poly.pdbx_seq_one_letter_code
_entity_poly.pdbx_strand_id
1 'polypeptide(L)'
;MEMAMGNNTEYMGRFQRDLKAQRFDIIVVDPLNYSIYARRRAFSDENNVWVKNVMEHILCNYQVDVVYPDDEIALYVPQSGEQQCP
;
A
#
# COMPACT_ATOMS: atom_id res chain seq x y z
N MET A 1 10.54 3.95 0.97
CA MET A 1 10.90 2.71 0.22
C MET A 1 11.86 1.82 1.02
N GLU A 2 12.83 2.43 1.67
CA GLU A 2 13.92 1.88 2.47
C GLU A 2 13.47 0.82 3.48
N MET A 3 12.38 1.07 4.21
CA MET A 3 11.89 0.12 5.23
C MET A 3 11.32 -1.17 4.61
N ALA A 4 10.68 -1.06 3.44
CA ALA A 4 10.13 -2.20 2.71
C ALA A 4 11.22 -3.03 2.04
N MET A 5 12.29 -2.38 1.55
CA MET A 5 13.42 -3.05 0.89
C MET A 5 14.50 -3.55 1.85
N GLY A 6 14.68 -2.89 3.00
CA GLY A 6 15.76 -3.15 3.96
C GLY A 6 15.54 -4.34 4.88
N ASN A 7 14.60 -5.24 4.57
CA ASN A 7 14.24 -6.40 5.39
C ASN A 7 13.96 -6.06 6.87
N ASN A 8 13.39 -4.87 7.13
CA ASN A 8 13.05 -4.43 8.48
C ASN A 8 11.71 -5.05 8.91
N THR A 9 11.75 -6.35 9.21
CA THR A 9 10.59 -7.19 9.49
C THR A 9 9.78 -6.70 10.70
N GLU A 10 10.44 -6.16 11.73
CA GLU A 10 9.75 -5.65 12.91
C GLU A 10 8.93 -4.40 12.60
N TYR A 11 9.52 -3.45 11.86
CA TYR A 11 8.80 -2.26 11.41
C TYR A 11 7.64 -2.62 10.49
N MET A 12 7.91 -3.45 9.47
CA MET A 12 6.89 -3.87 8.51
C MET A 12 5.77 -4.64 9.19
N GLY A 13 6.08 -5.53 10.14
CA GLY A 13 5.07 -6.25 10.90
C GLY A 13 4.21 -5.35 11.77
N ARG A 14 4.77 -4.28 12.37
CA ARG A 14 3.96 -3.27 13.07
C ARG A 14 3.05 -2.54 12.11
N PHE A 15 3.58 -2.06 10.99
CA PHE A 15 2.82 -1.34 9.98
C PHE A 15 1.64 -2.16 9.45
N GLN A 16 1.88 -3.43 9.09
CA GLN A 16 0.83 -4.34 8.60
C GLN A 16 -0.25 -4.62 9.65
N ARG A 17 0.12 -4.73 10.93
CA ARG A 17 -0.85 -4.85 12.03
C ARG A 17 -1.67 -3.58 12.22
N ASP A 18 -1.06 -2.41 12.12
CA ASP A 18 -1.76 -1.12 12.22
C ASP A 18 -2.75 -0.94 11.06
N LEU A 19 -2.38 -1.38 9.84
CA LEU A 19 -3.29 -1.38 8.69
C LEU A 19 -4.47 -2.34 8.91
N LYS A 20 -4.20 -3.57 9.38
CA LYS A 20 -5.24 -4.57 9.68
C LYS A 20 -6.17 -4.14 10.81
N ALA A 21 -5.64 -3.43 11.81
CA ALA A 21 -6.42 -2.86 12.89
C ALA A 21 -7.17 -1.58 12.46
N GLN A 22 -7.04 -1.16 11.20
CA GLN A 22 -7.59 0.07 10.66
C GLN A 22 -7.28 1.28 11.55
N ARG A 23 -6.04 1.33 12.07
CA ARG A 23 -5.60 2.34 13.05
C ARG A 23 -5.64 3.77 12.50
N PHE A 24 -5.48 3.93 11.20
CA PHE A 24 -5.44 5.24 10.56
C PHE A 24 -6.84 5.58 10.06
N ASP A 25 -7.35 6.77 10.36
CA ASP A 25 -8.64 7.20 9.81
C ASP A 25 -8.53 7.55 8.31
N ILE A 26 -7.36 8.04 7.90
CA ILE A 26 -7.05 8.42 6.52
C ILE A 26 -5.59 8.10 6.22
N ILE A 27 -5.32 7.53 5.04
CA ILE A 27 -3.98 7.40 4.46
C ILE A 27 -3.89 8.32 3.24
N VAL A 28 -2.86 9.18 3.22
CA VAL A 28 -2.58 10.11 2.11
C VAL A 28 -1.35 9.60 1.36
N VAL A 29 -1.52 9.25 0.09
CA VAL A 29 -0.45 8.68 -0.76
C VAL A 29 -0.76 8.93 -2.24
N ASP A 30 0.21 8.73 -3.12
CA ASP A 30 -0.04 8.69 -4.56
C ASP A 30 -1.08 7.62 -4.93
N PRO A 31 -1.85 7.80 -6.02
CA PRO A 31 -2.82 6.80 -6.46
C PRO A 31 -2.19 5.41 -6.65
N LEU A 32 -2.60 4.47 -5.80
CA LEU A 32 -2.02 3.13 -5.75
C LEU A 32 -2.47 2.29 -6.94
N ASN A 33 -1.53 1.97 -7.83
CA ASN A 33 -1.76 1.08 -8.96
C ASN A 33 -1.11 -0.29 -8.72
N TYR A 34 -1.92 -1.31 -8.43
CA TYR A 34 -1.44 -2.66 -8.15
C TYR A 34 -0.90 -3.31 -9.43
N SER A 35 0.41 -3.24 -9.63
CA SER A 35 1.09 -3.78 -10.81
C SER A 35 2.41 -4.46 -10.44
N ILE A 36 2.47 -5.78 -10.60
CA ILE A 36 3.71 -6.56 -10.44
C ILE A 36 4.47 -6.60 -11.76
N TYR A 37 5.74 -6.20 -11.73
CA TYR A 37 6.61 -6.16 -12.90
C TYR A 37 7.39 -7.45 -13.09
N ALA A 38 7.57 -7.86 -14.34
CA ALA A 38 8.44 -8.98 -14.68
C ALA A 38 9.91 -8.69 -14.30
N ARG A 39 10.64 -9.70 -13.83
CA ARG A 39 12.03 -9.58 -13.32
C ARG A 39 13.03 -8.91 -14.25
N ARG A 40 12.77 -8.93 -15.56
CA ARG A 40 13.64 -8.34 -16.60
C ARG A 40 13.40 -6.85 -16.83
N ARG A 41 12.37 -6.25 -16.19
CA ARG A 41 12.09 -4.82 -16.27
C ARG A 41 12.95 -4.09 -15.24
N ALA A 42 13.51 -2.95 -15.63
CA ALA A 42 14.25 -2.10 -14.69
C ALA A 42 13.38 -1.75 -13.47
N PHE A 43 14.00 -1.72 -12.29
CA PHE A 43 13.34 -1.43 -11.00
C PHE A 43 12.23 -2.41 -10.60
N SER A 44 12.17 -3.62 -11.20
CA SER A 44 11.15 -4.60 -10.84
C SER A 44 11.23 -5.04 -9.38
N ASP A 45 12.43 -5.18 -8.82
CA ASP A 45 12.59 -5.65 -7.44
C ASP A 45 12.08 -4.61 -6.45
N GLU A 46 12.42 -3.34 -6.68
CA GLU A 46 11.95 -2.19 -5.92
C GLU A 46 10.42 -2.07 -5.96
N ASN A 47 9.86 -2.04 -7.17
CA ASN A 47 8.40 -1.99 -7.38
C ASN A 47 7.68 -3.17 -6.70
N ASN A 48 8.15 -4.39 -6.94
CA ASN A 48 7.45 -5.59 -6.47
C ASN A 48 7.50 -5.72 -4.95
N VAL A 49 8.58 -5.26 -4.31
CA VAL A 49 8.69 -5.20 -2.85
C VAL A 49 7.70 -4.18 -2.28
N TRP A 50 7.61 -2.99 -2.88
CA TRP A 50 6.63 -1.98 -2.47
C TRP A 50 5.19 -2.46 -2.62
N VAL A 51 4.85 -3.03 -3.78
CA VAL A 51 3.51 -3.51 -4.08
C VAL A 51 3.07 -4.57 -3.06
N LYS A 52 3.91 -5.57 -2.79
CA LYS A 52 3.55 -6.67 -1.87
C LYS A 52 3.53 -6.25 -0.41
N ASN A 53 4.57 -5.52 0.03
CA ASN A 53 4.76 -5.29 1.46
C ASN A 53 4.01 -4.06 1.97
N VAL A 54 3.60 -3.14 1.08
CA VAL A 54 2.92 -1.89 1.43
C VAL A 54 1.57 -1.78 0.73
N MET A 55 1.56 -1.72 -0.61
CA MET A 55 0.36 -1.39 -1.37
C MET A 55 -0.77 -2.41 -1.18
N GLU A 56 -0.46 -3.70 -1.25
CA GLU A 56 -1.40 -4.80 -1.04
C GLU A 56 -2.09 -4.68 0.33
N HIS A 57 -1.33 -4.34 1.37
CA HIS A 57 -1.86 -4.22 2.72
C HIS A 57 -2.72 -2.96 2.89
N ILE A 58 -2.41 -1.87 2.19
CA ILE A 58 -3.29 -0.69 2.18
C ILE A 58 -4.60 -1.06 1.47
N LEU A 59 -4.52 -1.56 0.24
CA LEU A 59 -5.70 -1.84 -0.60
C LEU A 59 -6.61 -2.94 -0.04
N CYS A 60 -6.07 -3.88 0.75
CA CYS A 60 -6.85 -4.94 1.40
C CYS A 60 -7.59 -4.49 2.68
N ASN A 61 -7.23 -3.33 3.27
CA ASN A 61 -7.83 -2.83 4.52
C ASN A 61 -8.47 -1.44 4.37
N TYR A 62 -8.16 -0.73 3.30
CA TYR A 62 -8.60 0.64 3.02
C TYR A 62 -9.06 0.75 1.57
N GLN A 63 -10.09 1.56 1.36
CA GLN A 63 -10.65 1.86 0.05
C GLN A 63 -10.44 3.32 -0.31
N VAL A 64 -10.41 3.63 -1.60
CA VAL A 64 -10.29 5.03 -2.05
C VAL A 64 -11.54 5.81 -1.67
N ASP A 65 -11.35 6.99 -1.10
CA ASP A 65 -12.42 7.96 -0.83
C ASP A 65 -12.44 9.04 -1.93
N VAL A 66 -11.28 9.63 -2.21
CA VAL A 66 -11.11 10.63 -3.27
C VAL A 66 -9.71 10.59 -3.87
N VAL A 67 -9.64 10.96 -5.15
CA VAL A 67 -8.40 11.11 -5.92
C VAL A 67 -8.35 12.52 -6.48
N TYR A 68 -7.24 13.21 -6.26
CA TYR A 68 -6.87 14.50 -6.84
C TYR A 68 -5.80 14.25 -7.91
N PRO A 69 -6.20 14.00 -9.17
CA PRO A 69 -5.27 13.57 -10.22
C PRO A 69 -4.28 14.67 -10.61
N ASP A 70 -4.69 15.94 -10.55
CA ASP A 70 -3.83 17.08 -10.88
C ASP A 70 -2.67 17.25 -9.88
N ASP A 71 -2.82 16.70 -8.66
CA ASP A 71 -1.84 16.78 -7.58
C ASP A 71 -1.13 15.44 -7.30
N GLU A 72 -1.51 14.36 -8.01
CA GLU A 72 -1.07 12.98 -7.75
C GLU A 72 -1.31 12.56 -6.28
N ILE A 73 -2.46 12.95 -5.70
CA ILE A 73 -2.83 12.60 -4.32
C ILE A 73 -4.11 11.76 -4.30
N ALA A 74 -4.12 10.73 -3.46
CA ALA A 74 -5.30 9.95 -3.13
C ALA A 74 -5.48 9.84 -1.60
N LEU A 75 -6.73 9.85 -1.17
CA LEU A 75 -7.14 9.62 0.21
C LEU A 75 -7.79 8.23 0.30
N TYR A 76 -7.28 7.40 1.20
CA TYR A 76 -7.81 6.07 1.49
C TYR A 76 -8.37 6.02 2.91
N VAL A 77 -9.58 5.49 3.05
CA VAL A 77 -10.31 5.37 4.33
C VAL A 77 -10.56 3.90 4.67
N PRO A 78 -10.74 3.55 5.95
CA PRO A 78 -11.05 2.19 6.38
C PRO A 78 -12.18 1.55 5.56
N GLN A 79 -11.91 0.39 4.96
CA GLN A 79 -12.94 -0.38 4.28
C GLN A 79 -13.95 -0.92 5.30
N SER A 80 -15.25 -0.78 4.99
CA SER A 80 -16.34 -1.35 5.77
C SER A 80 -16.89 -2.60 5.08
N GLY A 81 -17.09 -3.69 5.83
CA GLY A 81 -17.66 -4.94 5.29
C GLY A 81 -16.60 -5.99 4.94
N GLU A 82 -16.88 -6.81 3.93
CA GLU A 82 -15.98 -7.89 3.51
C GLU A 82 -14.73 -7.32 2.82
N GLN A 83 -13.55 -7.73 3.29
CA GLN A 83 -12.27 -7.25 2.77
C GLN A 83 -12.08 -7.69 1.33
N GLN A 84 -11.76 -6.74 0.45
CA GLN A 84 -11.47 -7.01 -0.97
C GLN A 84 -10.00 -6.74 -1.21
N CYS A 85 -9.22 -7.82 -1.27
CA CYS A 85 -7.78 -7.74 -1.43
C CYS A 85 -7.41 -8.01 -2.91
N PRO A 86 -6.52 -7.19 -3.50
CA PRO A 86 -6.05 -7.37 -4.87
C PRO A 86 -5.21 -8.63 -5.08
#